data_AF-A0A844ZYT9-F1
#
_entry.id   AF-A0A844ZYT9-F1
#
_cell.length_a   1.000
_cell.length_b   1.000
_cell.length_c   1.000
_cell.angle_alpha   90.00
_cell.angle_beta   90.00
_cell.angle_gamma   90.00
#
_symmetry.space_group_name_H-M   'P 1'
#
loop_
_entity.id
_entity.type
_entity.pdbx_description
1 polymer ?
#
loop_
_entity_poly.entity_id
_entity_poly.type
_entity_poly.pdbx_seq_one_letter_code
_entity_poly.pdbx_strand_id
1 'polypeptide(L)'
;MSQNFEFYNTRANEAAAEAKAATLDNVRERALRSETAWREMADRALQMEREREVARIEREKRQAEAAELAAQKELEAVPAE
;
A
#
# COMPACT_ATOMS: atom_id res chain seq x y z
N MET A 1 -1.40 -17.27 1.11
CA MET A 1 -0.29 -16.32 1.28
C MET A 1 -0.80 -14.95 0.91
N SER A 2 -0.68 -13.95 1.79
CA SER A 2 -1.05 -12.57 1.46
C SER A 2 -0.22 -12.13 0.26
N GLN A 3 -0.87 -11.69 -0.82
CA GLN A 3 -0.19 -11.22 -2.02
C GLN A 3 0.40 -9.82 -1.74
N ASN A 4 1.50 -9.80 -0.99
CA ASN A 4 2.18 -8.60 -0.52
C ASN A 4 3.16 -8.09 -1.58
N PHE A 5 3.49 -6.81 -1.53
CA PHE A 5 4.49 -6.16 -2.40
C PHE A 5 5.75 -7.02 -2.60
N GLU A 6 6.29 -7.60 -1.53
CA GLU A 6 7.51 -8.42 -1.56
C GLU A 6 7.41 -9.62 -2.51
N PHE A 7 6.24 -10.26 -2.60
CA PHE A 7 6.04 -11.40 -3.49
C PHE A 7 6.14 -10.96 -4.95
N TYR A 8 5.40 -9.91 -5.32
CA TYR A 8 5.42 -9.38 -6.68
C TYR A 8 6.78 -8.78 -7.04
N ASN A 9 7.44 -8.11 -6.10
CA ASN A 9 8.78 -7.57 -6.29
C ASN A 9 9.82 -8.68 -6.49
N THR A 10 9.73 -9.77 -5.74
CA THR A 10 10.60 -10.94 -5.93
C THR A 10 10.42 -11.53 -7.34
N ARG A 11 9.17 -11.71 -7.78
CA ARG A 11 8.87 -12.18 -9.14
C ARG A 11 9.36 -11.24 -10.23
N ALA A 12 9.25 -9.93 -10.02
CA ALA A 12 9.81 -8.94 -10.94
C ALA A 12 11.33 -9.07 -11.06
N ASN A 13 12.03 -9.25 -9.93
CA ASN A 13 13.48 -9.43 -9.91
C ASN A 13 13.93 -10.74 -10.57
N GLU A 14 13.20 -11.83 -10.36
CA GLU A 14 13.43 -13.11 -11.05
C GLU A 14 13.32 -12.94 -12.58
N ALA A 15 12.25 -12.30 -13.05
CA ALA A 15 12.05 -12.04 -14.48
C ALA A 15 13.11 -11.09 -15.05
N ALA A 16 13.55 -10.09 -14.29
CA ALA A 16 14.65 -9.20 -14.69
C ALA A 16 15.97 -9.96 -14.81
N ALA A 17 16.24 -10.91 -13.90
CA ALA A 17 17.43 -11.76 -13.95
C ALA A 17 17.38 -12.70 -15.16
N GLU A 18 16.22 -13.28 -15.46
CA GLU A 18 16.01 -14.11 -16.66
C GLU A 18 16.24 -13.29 -17.95
N ALA A 19 15.72 -12.07 -18.03
CA ALA A 19 15.94 -11.17 -19.16
C ALA A 19 17.43 -10.85 -19.37
N LYS A 20 18.19 -10.67 -18.28
CA LYS A 20 19.64 -10.41 -18.34
C LYS A 20 20.44 -11.64 -18.78
N ALA A 21 20.02 -12.84 -18.36
CA ALA A 21 20.66 -14.09 -18.74
C ALA A 21 20.28 -14.58 -20.14
N ALA A 22 19.18 -14.06 -20.70
CA ALA A 22 18.67 -14.46 -22.01
C ALA A 22 19.65 -14.13 -23.15
N THR A 23 20.06 -15.18 -23.86
CA THR A 23 20.91 -15.11 -25.06
C THR A 23 20.10 -14.87 -26.34
N LEU A 24 18.80 -15.19 -26.32
CA LEU A 24 17.88 -14.96 -27.42
C LEU A 24 16.99 -13.76 -27.12
N ASP A 25 16.81 -12.88 -28.10
CA ASP A 25 16.03 -11.65 -27.92
C ASP A 25 14.55 -11.92 -27.63
N ASN A 26 13.96 -12.96 -28.23
CA ASN A 26 12.57 -13.34 -27.96
C ASN A 26 12.34 -13.81 -26.50
N VAL A 27 13.34 -14.44 -25.89
CA VAL A 27 13.32 -14.84 -24.48
C VAL A 27 13.46 -13.60 -23.60
N ARG A 28 14.40 -12.70 -23.94
CA ARG A 28 14.59 -11.43 -23.23
C ARG A 28 13.30 -10.61 -23.23
N GLU A 29 12.66 -10.43 -24.38
CA GLU A 29 11.42 -9.66 -24.50
C GLU A 29 10.26 -10.26 -23.70
N ARG A 30 10.14 -11.59 -23.68
CA ARG A 30 9.13 -12.27 -22.85
C ARG A 30 9.40 -12.08 -21.35
N ALA A 31 10.66 -12.19 -20.94
CA ALA A 31 11.06 -11.98 -19.56
C ALA A 31 10.82 -10.53 -19.12
N LEU A 32 11.16 -9.54 -19.96
CA LEU A 32 10.87 -8.12 -19.69
C LEU A 32 9.37 -7.83 -19.58
N ARG A 33 8.53 -8.41 -20.45
CA ARG A 33 7.07 -8.26 -20.31
C ARG A 33 6.55 -8.85 -19.00
N SER A 34 7.13 -9.96 -18.56
CA SER A 34 6.79 -10.58 -17.28
C SER A 34 7.24 -9.69 -16.12
N GLU A 35 8.46 -9.13 -16.17
CA GLU A 35 8.97 -8.16 -15.20
C GLU A 35 8.01 -6.97 -15.08
N THR A 36 7.61 -6.35 -16.20
CA THR A 36 6.68 -5.21 -16.19
C THR A 36 5.37 -5.55 -15.50
N ALA A 37 4.76 -6.70 -15.85
CA ALA A 37 3.51 -7.13 -15.23
C ALA A 37 3.65 -7.35 -13.71
N TRP A 38 4.77 -7.94 -13.27
CA TRP A 38 5.05 -8.14 -11.85
C TRP A 38 5.30 -6.81 -11.12
N ARG A 39 6.04 -5.88 -11.72
CA ARG A 39 6.26 -4.54 -11.15
C ARG A 39 4.96 -3.77 -10.98
N GLU A 40 4.10 -3.77 -12.00
CA GLU A 40 2.80 -3.09 -11.90
C GLU A 40 1.91 -3.67 -10.78
N MET A 41 1.99 -4.98 -10.51
CA MET A 41 1.28 -5.58 -9.39
C MET A 41 1.91 -5.22 -8.05
N ALA A 42 3.25 -5.14 -7.98
CA ALA A 42 3.96 -4.69 -6.81
C ALA A 42 3.58 -3.25 -6.44
N ASP A 43 3.57 -2.36 -7.43
CA ASP A 43 3.20 -0.95 -7.25
C ASP A 43 1.75 -0.80 -6.80
N ARG A 44 0.83 -1.58 -7.37
CA ARG A 44 -0.57 -1.63 -6.93
C ARG A 44 -0.69 -2.10 -5.49
N ALA A 45 0.05 -3.13 -5.08
CA ALA A 45 0.04 -3.61 -3.70
C ALA A 45 0.53 -2.53 -2.73
N LEU A 46 1.63 -1.84 -3.04
CA LEU A 46 2.10 -0.71 -2.23
C LEU A 46 1.08 0.42 -2.15
N GLN A 47 0.41 0.72 -3.26
CA GLN A 47 -0.59 1.78 -3.29
C GLN A 47 -1.78 1.45 -2.38
N MET A 48 -2.27 0.21 -2.43
CA MET A 48 -3.34 -0.25 -1.55
C MET A 48 -2.92 -0.22 -0.07
N GLU A 49 -1.68 -0.58 0.26
CA GLU A 49 -1.16 -0.48 1.63
C GLU A 49 -1.11 0.97 2.12
N ARG A 50 -0.62 1.89 1.28
CA ARG A 50 -0.62 3.32 1.58
C ARG A 50 -2.02 3.88 1.78
N GLU A 51 -2.97 3.53 0.92
CA GLU A 51 -4.36 3.98 1.03
C GLU A 51 -5.02 3.48 2.31
N ARG A 52 -4.74 2.24 2.72
CA ARG A 52 -5.20 1.69 4.00
C ARG A 52 -4.63 2.46 5.18
N GLU A 53 -3.35 2.80 5.13
CA GLU A 53 -2.68 3.59 6.17
C GLU A 53 -3.29 4.99 6.29
N VAL A 54 -3.46 5.68 5.16
CA VAL A 54 -4.12 7.00 5.13
C VAL A 54 -5.53 6.92 5.70
N ALA A 55 -6.33 5.94 5.26
CA ALA A 55 -7.69 5.75 5.75
C ALA A 55 -7.73 5.44 7.25
N ARG A 56 -6.72 4.75 7.81
CA ARG A 56 -6.60 4.51 9.25
C ARG A 56 -6.35 5.84 9.98
N ILE A 57 -5.34 6.59 9.55
CA ILE A 57 -4.97 7.88 10.16
C ILE A 57 -6.16 8.85 10.14
N GLU A 58 -6.89 8.94 9.02
CA GLU A 58 -8.07 9.81 8.92
C GLU A 58 -9.23 9.38 9.83
N ARG A 59 -9.40 8.08 10.07
CA ARG A 59 -10.39 7.58 11.02
C ARG A 59 -9.99 7.92 12.45
N GLU A 60 -8.72 7.71 12.80
CA GLU A 60 -8.20 8.05 14.13
C GLU A 60 -8.32 9.54 14.41
N LYS A 61 -7.98 10.41 13.44
CA LYS A 61 -8.18 11.86 13.55
C LYS A 61 -9.64 12.23 13.79
N ARG A 62 -10.57 11.70 12.99
CA ARG A 62 -12.01 11.97 13.18
C ARG A 62 -12.52 11.48 14.54
N GLN A 63 -12.01 10.36 15.03
CA GLN A 63 -12.37 9.87 16.36
C GLN A 63 -11.83 10.76 17.48
N ALA A 64 -10.59 11.24 17.36
CA ALA A 64 -9.99 12.18 18.30
C ALA A 64 -10.77 13.50 18.33
N GLU A 65 -11.04 14.10 17.16
CA GLU A 65 -11.83 15.34 17.04
C GLU A 65 -13.24 15.19 17.63
N ALA A 66 -13.90 14.05 17.38
CA ALA A 66 -15.21 13.77 17.95
C ALA A 66 -15.16 13.60 19.48
N ALA A 67 -14.11 12.97 20.01
CA ALA A 67 -13.91 12.81 21.45
C ALA A 67 -13.61 14.15 22.14
N GLU A 68 -12.78 15.00 21.52
CA GLU A 68 -12.50 16.35 22.02
C GLU A 68 -13.76 17.22 22.05
N LEU A 69 -14.57 17.19 20.99
CA LEU A 69 -15.84 17.92 20.94
C LEU A 69 -16.83 17.40 21.99
N ALA A 70 -16.88 16.08 22.21
CA ALA A 70 -17.72 15.49 23.25
C ALA A 70 -17.29 15.95 24.65
N ALA A 71 -15.99 15.94 24.94
CA ALA A 71 -15.44 16.39 26.21
C ALA A 71 -15.69 17.89 26.47
N GLN A 72 -15.56 18.74 25.44
CA GLN A 72 -15.88 20.17 25.53
C GLN A 72 -17.36 20.39 25.86
N LYS A 73 -18.27 19.69 25.18
CA LYS A 73 -19.71 19.77 25.47
C LYS A 73 -20.05 19.31 26.88
N GLU A 74 -19.36 18.29 27.38
CA GLU A 74 -19.56 17.78 28.74
C GLU A 74 -19.11 18.81 29.79
N LEU A 75 -17.98 19.48 29.57
CA LEU A 75 -17.49 20.59 30.41
C LEU A 75 -18.44 21.80 30.41
N GLU A 76 -18.97 22.19 29.25
CA GLU A 76 -19.94 23.29 29.14
C GLU A 76 -21.30 22.97 29.77
N ALA A 77 -21.65 21.69 29.89
CA ALA A 77 -22.92 21.24 30.46
C ALA A 77 -22.90 21.14 31.99
N VAL A 78 -21.75 21.30 32.66
CA VAL A 78 -21.67 21.35 34.12
C VAL A 78 -22.15 22.74 34.59
N PRO A 79 -23.31 22.86 35.26
CA PRO A 79 -23.78 24.15 35.74
C PRO A 79 -22.90 24.61 36.90
N ALA A 80 -22.46 25.87 36.86
CA ALA A 80 -21.82 26.51 37.99
C ALA A 80 -22.83 26.64 39.14
N GLU A 81 -22.62 25.88 40.21
CA GLU A 81 -23.30 26.05 41.50
C GLU A 81 -22.95 27.38 42.17
#